data_AF-D6U258-F1
#
_entry.id   AF-D6U258-F1
#
_cell.length_a   1.000
_cell.length_b   1.000
_cell.length_c   1.000
_cell.angle_alpha   90.00
_cell.angle_beta   90.00
_cell.angle_gamma   90.00
#
_symmetry.space_group_name_H-M   'P 1'
#
loop_
_entity.id
_entity.type
_entity.pdbx_description
1 polymer ?
#
loop_
_entity_poly.entity_id
_entity_poly.type
_entity_poly.pdbx_seq_one_letter_code
_entity_poly.pdbx_strand_id
1 'polypeptide(L)'
;MAGRNVLANAQSQFNRVHHKLGSSPLINWILGVSSLFFWGCASVIQIQTSEYLAMGAQTRVANVSWGVLLQPWLMITGQAPIGFATAWLYGWVVELITLIFALALSVAVAKISVANPKLGRGFLYCGLLLLALNSYADYSSSPGTSPLVQFLIALAVGMMAVCGLPLSIGLIEHGFQEL
;
A
#
# COMPACT_ATOMS: atom_id res chain seq x y z
N MET A 1 48.82 14.58 5.34
CA MET A 1 48.17 13.88 6.49
C MET A 1 46.86 14.56 6.97
N ALA A 2 46.58 15.83 6.64
CA ALA A 2 45.36 16.52 7.10
C ALA A 2 44.03 16.01 6.47
N GLY A 3 44.00 15.62 5.19
CA GLY A 3 42.76 15.21 4.51
C GLY A 3 42.13 13.90 4.99
N ARG A 4 42.92 12.99 5.58
CA ARG A 4 42.43 11.70 6.10
C ARG A 4 41.63 11.86 7.40
N ASN A 5 41.95 12.89 8.19
CA ASN A 5 41.25 13.21 9.44
C ASN A 5 39.92 13.96 9.19
N VAL A 6 39.83 14.73 8.10
CA VAL A 6 38.59 15.42 7.71
C VAL A 6 37.53 14.42 7.22
N LEU A 7 37.93 13.45 6.39
CA LEU A 7 37.03 12.39 5.92
C LEU A 7 36.54 11.49 7.07
N ALA A 8 37.41 11.09 7.99
CA ALA A 8 37.02 10.30 9.17
C ALA A 8 36.08 11.07 10.11
N ASN A 9 36.28 12.38 10.28
CA ASN A 9 35.38 13.24 11.06
C ASN A 9 34.03 13.44 10.36
N ALA A 10 34.00 13.64 9.05
CA ALA A 10 32.76 13.75 8.28
C ALA A 10 31.96 12.44 8.34
N GLN A 11 32.62 11.28 8.26
CA GLN A 11 31.98 9.97 8.27
C GLN A 11 31.45 9.60 9.66
N SER A 12 32.16 9.98 10.73
CA SER A 12 31.66 9.81 12.12
C SER A 12 30.52 10.76 12.48
N GLN A 13 30.53 11.99 11.96
CA GLN A 13 29.39 12.91 12.08
C GLN A 13 28.19 12.43 11.27
N PHE A 14 28.40 11.94 10.05
CA PHE A 14 27.35 11.37 9.23
C PHE A 14 26.72 10.15 9.91
N ASN A 15 27.52 9.23 10.48
CA ASN A 15 27.00 8.08 11.22
C ASN A 15 26.24 8.51 12.50
N ARG A 16 26.70 9.53 13.22
CA ARG A 16 25.96 10.06 14.39
C ARG A 16 24.65 10.73 14.00
N VAL A 17 24.63 11.49 12.91
CA VAL A 17 23.42 12.13 12.39
C VAL A 17 22.47 11.09 11.82
N HIS A 18 22.97 10.09 11.12
CA HIS A 18 22.18 8.98 10.57
C HIS A 18 21.55 8.14 11.68
N HIS A 19 22.28 7.87 12.76
CA HIS A 19 21.76 7.16 13.94
C HIS A 19 20.73 8.00 14.72
N LYS A 20 20.85 9.34 14.72
CA LYS A 20 19.84 10.24 15.31
C LYS A 20 18.62 10.46 14.43
N LEU A 21 18.76 10.42 13.11
CA LEU A 21 17.66 10.56 12.15
C LEU A 21 16.87 9.25 12.01
N GLY A 22 17.54 8.10 12.06
CA GLY A 22 16.89 6.78 12.01
C GLY A 22 16.12 6.40 13.27
N SER A 23 16.28 7.14 14.36
CA SER A 23 15.59 6.94 15.65
C SER A 23 14.88 8.21 16.13
N SER A 24 14.52 9.12 15.21
CA SER A 24 13.78 10.32 15.58
C SER A 24 12.28 10.00 15.57
N PRO A 25 11.60 10.05 16.72
CA PRO A 25 10.17 9.73 16.81
C PRO A 25 9.32 10.57 15.85
N LEU A 26 9.72 11.83 15.66
CA LEU A 26 9.08 12.78 14.75
C LEU A 26 9.21 12.35 13.28
N ILE A 27 10.37 11.82 12.87
CA ILE A 27 10.59 11.35 11.50
C ILE A 27 9.76 10.09 11.24
N ASN A 28 9.73 9.16 12.18
CA ASN A 28 8.90 7.95 12.10
C ASN A 28 7.41 8.30 11.97
N TRP A 29 6.94 9.29 12.73
CA TRP A 29 5.59 9.85 12.60
C TRP A 29 5.31 10.45 11.23
N ILE A 30 6.19 11.34 10.74
CA ILE A 30 6.01 12.00 9.44
C ILE A 30 5.98 10.97 8.31
N LEU A 31 6.89 9.99 8.34
CA LEU A 31 6.93 8.91 7.35
C LEU A 31 5.69 8.03 7.43
N GLY A 32 5.23 7.69 8.64
CA GLY A 32 4.03 6.90 8.85
C GLY A 32 2.76 7.59 8.34
N VAL A 33 2.56 8.87 8.68
CA VAL A 33 1.42 9.67 8.18
C VAL A 33 1.48 9.86 6.66
N SER A 34 2.67 10.12 6.11
CA SER A 34 2.85 10.25 4.66
C SER A 34 2.53 8.94 3.94
N SER A 35 3.02 7.82 4.47
CA SER A 35 2.71 6.49 3.95
C SER A 35 1.22 6.19 4.03
N LEU A 36 0.53 6.60 5.10
CA LEU A 36 -0.92 6.41 5.26
C LEU A 36 -1.70 7.22 4.21
N PHE A 37 -1.26 8.45 3.93
CA PHE A 37 -1.84 9.26 2.86
C PHE A 37 -1.68 8.60 1.49
N PHE A 38 -0.49 8.11 1.16
CA PHE A 38 -0.26 7.41 -0.12
C PHE A 38 -1.01 6.09 -0.20
N TRP A 39 -1.14 5.36 0.90
CA TRP A 39 -2.00 4.18 0.99
C TRP A 39 -3.46 4.53 0.66
N GLY A 40 -4.01 5.60 1.26
CA GLY A 40 -5.38 6.03 0.96
C GLY A 40 -5.60 6.37 -0.53
N CYS A 41 -4.63 7.06 -1.15
CA CYS A 41 -4.66 7.30 -2.60
C CYS A 41 -4.60 5.99 -3.40
N ALA A 42 -3.75 5.05 -3.02
CA ALA A 42 -3.63 3.75 -3.69
C ALA A 42 -4.92 2.92 -3.57
N SER A 43 -5.55 2.89 -2.39
CA SER A 43 -6.83 2.21 -2.17
C SER A 43 -7.95 2.77 -3.05
N VAL A 44 -8.05 4.11 -3.19
CA VAL A 44 -9.05 4.71 -4.10
C VAL A 44 -8.81 4.27 -5.53
N ILE A 45 -7.54 4.28 -5.99
CA ILE A 45 -7.19 3.83 -7.34
C ILE A 45 -7.52 2.35 -7.52
N GLN A 46 -7.19 1.49 -6.56
CA GLN A 46 -7.46 0.05 -6.62
C GLN A 46 -8.97 -0.25 -6.68
N ILE A 47 -9.79 0.44 -5.89
CA ILE A 47 -11.25 0.29 -5.93
C ILE A 47 -11.76 0.65 -7.33
N GLN A 48 -11.35 1.81 -7.88
CA GLN A 48 -11.77 2.23 -9.20
C GLN A 48 -11.31 1.26 -10.29
N THR A 49 -10.04 0.84 -10.26
CA THR A 49 -9.51 -0.22 -11.13
C THR A 49 -10.42 -1.44 -11.15
N SER A 50 -10.79 -1.93 -9.96
CA SER A 50 -11.61 -3.12 -9.80
C SER A 50 -13.03 -2.91 -10.35
N GLU A 51 -13.61 -1.72 -10.18
CA GLU A 51 -14.88 -1.35 -10.80
C GLU A 51 -14.82 -1.38 -12.33
N TYR A 52 -13.78 -0.79 -12.93
CA TYR A 52 -13.60 -0.78 -14.39
C TYR A 52 -13.46 -2.20 -14.95
N LEU A 53 -12.73 -3.08 -14.25
CA LEU A 53 -12.63 -4.49 -14.60
C LEU A 53 -13.99 -5.20 -14.53
N ALA A 54 -14.78 -4.95 -13.49
CA ALA A 54 -16.11 -5.54 -13.33
C ALA A 54 -17.11 -5.06 -14.39
N MET A 55 -16.97 -3.81 -14.85
CA MET A 55 -17.79 -3.25 -15.94
C MET A 55 -17.38 -3.78 -17.33
N GLY A 56 -16.36 -4.64 -17.43
CA GLY A 56 -15.84 -5.13 -18.69
C GLY A 56 -15.22 -4.01 -19.56
N ALA A 57 -14.85 -2.89 -18.93
CA ALA A 57 -14.47 -1.69 -19.64
C ALA A 57 -13.08 -1.84 -20.28
N GLN A 58 -12.96 -1.42 -21.56
CA GLN A 58 -11.66 -1.17 -22.21
C GLN A 58 -11.06 0.19 -21.85
N THR A 59 -11.81 1.02 -21.12
CA THR A 59 -11.34 2.34 -20.66
C THR A 59 -10.60 2.21 -19.35
N ARG A 60 -9.36 2.69 -19.37
CA ARG A 60 -8.43 2.76 -18.22
C ARG A 60 -8.87 3.83 -17.23
N VAL A 61 -8.43 3.72 -15.98
CA VAL A 61 -8.67 4.75 -14.96
C VAL A 61 -8.04 6.06 -15.42
N ALA A 62 -8.85 6.96 -15.99
CA ALA A 62 -8.39 8.23 -16.53
C ALA A 62 -8.39 9.35 -15.47
N ASN A 63 -9.30 9.27 -14.50
CA ASN A 63 -9.45 10.25 -13.42
C ASN A 63 -9.72 9.55 -12.08
N VAL A 64 -8.99 9.98 -11.04
CA VAL A 64 -9.21 9.53 -9.67
C VAL A 64 -10.43 10.24 -9.09
N SER A 65 -11.42 9.49 -8.60
CA SER A 65 -12.64 10.05 -8.01
C SER A 65 -12.72 9.74 -6.53
N TRP A 66 -12.59 10.78 -5.69
CA TRP A 66 -12.81 10.66 -4.25
C TRP A 66 -14.26 10.35 -3.86
N GLY A 67 -15.19 10.50 -4.80
CA GLY A 67 -16.60 10.10 -4.60
C GLY A 67 -16.76 8.60 -4.35
N VAL A 68 -15.74 7.79 -4.63
CA VAL A 68 -15.69 6.37 -4.28
C VAL A 68 -15.95 6.12 -2.80
N LEU A 69 -15.44 7.00 -1.93
CA LEU A 69 -15.62 6.89 -0.47
C LEU A 69 -17.08 7.02 -0.02
N LEU A 70 -17.94 7.64 -0.83
CA LEU A 70 -19.38 7.76 -0.55
C LEU A 70 -20.19 6.56 -1.06
N GLN A 71 -19.62 5.71 -1.92
CA GLN A 71 -20.35 4.60 -2.51
C GLN A 71 -20.92 3.62 -1.48
N PRO A 72 -20.21 3.22 -0.39
CA PRO A 72 -20.80 2.34 0.62
C PRO A 72 -22.06 2.93 1.25
N TRP A 73 -22.03 4.23 1.51
CA TRP A 73 -23.19 4.96 2.03
C TRP A 73 -24.34 4.96 1.03
N LEU A 74 -24.08 5.33 -0.22
CA LEU A 74 -25.09 5.36 -1.29
C LEU A 74 -25.71 3.98 -1.55
N MET A 75 -24.92 2.90 -1.42
CA MET A 75 -25.41 1.53 -1.54
C MET A 75 -26.35 1.16 -0.39
N ILE A 76 -26.00 1.50 0.86
CA ILE A 76 -26.83 1.23 2.05
C ILE A 76 -28.14 2.03 1.99
N THR A 77 -28.11 3.28 1.54
CA THR A 77 -29.30 4.14 1.46
C THR A 77 -30.15 3.87 0.22
N GLY A 78 -29.79 2.91 -0.64
CA GLY A 78 -30.51 2.61 -1.88
C GLY A 78 -30.44 3.71 -2.94
N GLN A 79 -29.47 4.63 -2.82
CA GLN A 79 -29.22 5.72 -3.77
C GLN A 79 -28.18 5.36 -4.84
N ALA A 80 -27.64 4.14 -4.79
CA ALA A 80 -26.68 3.66 -5.78
C ALA A 80 -27.34 3.49 -7.16
N PRO A 81 -26.72 4.01 -8.24
CA PRO A 81 -27.20 3.80 -9.60
C PRO A 81 -27.24 2.30 -9.95
N ILE A 82 -28.38 1.83 -10.45
CA ILE A 82 -28.65 0.39 -10.71
C ILE A 82 -27.62 -0.23 -11.66
N GLY A 83 -27.12 0.52 -12.64
CA GLY A 83 -26.13 0.04 -13.61
C GLY A 83 -24.70 -0.09 -13.07
N PHE A 84 -24.39 0.52 -11.92
CA PHE A 84 -23.03 0.58 -11.37
C PHE A 84 -22.90 -0.15 -10.02
N ALA A 85 -24.02 -0.45 -9.35
CA ALA A 85 -24.04 -1.05 -8.01
C ALA A 85 -23.25 -2.37 -7.93
N THR A 86 -23.33 -3.24 -8.94
CA THR A 86 -22.56 -4.50 -8.97
C THR A 86 -21.06 -4.27 -9.08
N ALA A 87 -20.64 -3.30 -9.90
CA ALA A 87 -19.22 -2.96 -10.06
C ALA A 87 -18.66 -2.31 -8.79
N TRP A 88 -19.41 -1.40 -8.16
CA TRP A 88 -19.04 -0.78 -6.88
C TRP A 88 -18.90 -1.84 -5.79
N LEU A 89 -19.87 -2.75 -5.67
CA LEU A 89 -19.79 -3.84 -4.71
C LEU A 89 -18.55 -4.71 -4.94
N TYR A 90 -18.25 -5.06 -6.20
CA TYR A 90 -17.06 -5.81 -6.54
C TYR A 90 -15.77 -5.09 -6.10
N GLY A 91 -15.63 -3.80 -6.43
CA GLY A 91 -14.44 -3.02 -6.07
C GLY A 91 -14.20 -2.96 -4.56
N TRP A 92 -15.26 -2.71 -3.79
CA TRP A 92 -15.18 -2.70 -2.32
C TRP A 92 -14.90 -4.07 -1.71
N VAL A 93 -15.42 -5.16 -2.29
CA VAL A 93 -15.13 -6.52 -1.84
C VAL A 93 -13.66 -6.86 -2.07
N VAL A 94 -13.11 -6.53 -3.24
CA VAL A 94 -11.70 -6.75 -3.56
C VAL A 94 -10.79 -5.96 -2.62
N GLU A 95 -11.11 -4.69 -2.37
CA GLU A 95 -10.36 -3.87 -1.41
C GLU A 95 -10.43 -4.46 0.01
N LEU A 96 -11.61 -4.85 0.48
CA LEU A 96 -11.79 -5.44 1.81
C LEU A 96 -10.97 -6.72 1.98
N ILE A 97 -10.98 -7.61 0.97
CA ILE A 97 -10.15 -8.81 0.97
C ILE A 97 -8.67 -8.44 1.04
N THR A 98 -8.24 -7.46 0.25
CA THR A 98 -6.85 -6.97 0.22
C THR A 98 -6.43 -6.45 1.60
N LEU A 99 -7.28 -5.69 2.29
CA LEU A 99 -7.02 -5.18 3.63
C LEU A 99 -6.95 -6.27 4.69
N ILE A 100 -7.87 -7.24 4.64
CA ILE A 100 -7.84 -8.40 5.54
C ILE A 100 -6.52 -9.16 5.34
N PHE A 101 -6.09 -9.38 4.10
CA PHE A 101 -4.83 -10.06 3.81
C PHE A 101 -3.61 -9.22 4.20
N ALA A 102 -3.61 -7.91 3.97
CA ALA A 102 -2.54 -7.02 4.39
C ALA A 102 -2.32 -7.05 5.91
N LEU A 103 -3.41 -6.97 6.67
CA LEU A 103 -3.38 -7.02 8.12
C LEU A 103 -3.09 -8.43 8.66
N ALA A 104 -3.64 -9.46 8.00
CA ALA A 104 -3.30 -10.84 8.33
C ALA A 104 -1.83 -11.12 8.06
N LEU A 105 -1.24 -10.62 6.96
CA LEU A 105 0.18 -10.79 6.64
C LEU A 105 1.06 -10.09 7.68
N SER A 106 0.72 -8.86 8.10
CA SER A 106 1.49 -8.13 9.11
C SER A 106 1.49 -8.82 10.47
N VAL A 107 0.33 -9.35 10.90
CA VAL A 107 0.20 -10.07 12.18
C VAL A 107 0.75 -11.51 12.08
N ALA A 108 0.50 -12.20 10.98
CA ALA A 108 0.91 -13.59 10.76
C ALA A 108 2.42 -13.72 10.58
N VAL A 109 3.07 -12.82 9.83
CA VAL A 109 4.53 -12.87 9.69
C VAL A 109 5.20 -12.65 11.04
N ALA A 110 4.66 -11.82 11.93
CA ALA A 110 5.21 -11.61 13.27
C ALA A 110 4.95 -12.78 14.23
N LYS A 111 3.73 -13.34 14.24
CA LYS A 111 3.32 -14.36 15.24
C LYS A 111 3.47 -15.80 14.76
N ILE A 112 3.13 -16.09 13.51
CA ILE A 112 3.17 -17.46 12.96
C ILE A 112 4.59 -17.88 12.62
N SER A 113 5.48 -16.95 12.20
CA SER A 113 6.89 -17.29 11.96
C SER A 113 7.60 -17.83 13.22
N VAL A 114 7.20 -17.34 14.39
CA VAL A 114 7.68 -17.80 15.70
C VAL A 114 7.09 -19.16 16.09
N ALA A 115 5.82 -19.41 15.77
CA ALA A 115 5.15 -20.67 16.10
C ALA A 115 5.47 -21.82 15.11
N ASN A 116 5.55 -21.53 13.82
CA ASN A 116 5.91 -22.49 12.77
C ASN A 116 6.49 -21.77 11.53
N PRO A 117 7.82 -21.82 11.31
CA PRO A 117 8.48 -21.08 10.23
C PRO A 117 8.11 -21.58 8.83
N LYS A 118 7.65 -22.83 8.67
CA LYS A 118 7.20 -23.35 7.36
C LYS A 118 5.85 -22.76 6.94
N LEU A 119 4.92 -22.63 7.89
CA LEU A 119 3.62 -21.98 7.64
C LEU A 119 3.78 -20.48 7.40
N GLY A 120 4.69 -19.81 8.11
CA GLY A 120 5.03 -18.41 7.85
C GLY A 120 5.53 -18.16 6.43
N ARG A 121 6.38 -19.07 5.89
CA ARG A 121 6.82 -18.99 4.48
C ARG A 121 5.69 -19.21 3.48
N GLY A 122 4.80 -20.17 3.75
CA GLY A 122 3.60 -20.38 2.92
C GLY A 122 2.72 -19.14 2.84
N PHE A 123 2.50 -18.48 3.98
CA PHE A 123 1.74 -17.23 4.06
C PHE A 123 2.41 -16.09 3.27
N LEU A 124 3.74 -16.00 3.33
CA LEU A 124 4.52 -15.04 2.54
C LEU A 124 4.37 -15.27 1.03
N TYR A 125 4.40 -16.53 0.57
CA TYR A 125 4.18 -16.84 -0.86
C TYR A 125 2.76 -16.51 -1.32
N CYS A 126 1.74 -16.78 -0.50
CA CYS A 126 0.37 -16.37 -0.81
C CYS A 126 0.23 -14.85 -0.88
N GLY A 127 0.89 -14.10 0.01
CA GLY A 127 0.94 -12.64 -0.02
C GLY A 127 1.60 -12.11 -1.29
N LEU A 128 2.75 -12.67 -1.69
CA LEU A 128 3.43 -12.32 -2.93
C LEU A 128 2.59 -12.62 -4.17
N LEU A 129 1.87 -13.75 -4.18
CA LEU A 129 0.96 -14.11 -5.26
C LEU A 129 -0.20 -13.11 -5.36
N LEU A 130 -0.84 -12.76 -4.25
CA LEU A 130 -1.90 -11.76 -4.22
C LEU A 130 -1.42 -10.39 -4.70
N LEU A 131 -0.23 -9.98 -4.28
CA LEU A 131 0.38 -8.73 -4.73
C LEU A 131 0.64 -8.75 -6.25
N ALA A 132 1.11 -9.88 -6.79
CA ALA A 132 1.29 -10.05 -8.22
C ALA A 132 -0.04 -10.03 -9.00
N LEU A 133 -1.08 -10.69 -8.48
CA LEU A 133 -2.41 -10.69 -9.09
C LEU A 133 -3.05 -9.29 -9.04
N ASN A 134 -2.91 -8.57 -7.92
CA ASN A 134 -3.39 -7.21 -7.77
C ASN A 134 -2.64 -6.25 -8.71
N SER A 135 -1.31 -6.37 -8.77
CA SER A 135 -0.49 -5.59 -9.72
C SER A 135 -0.81 -5.94 -11.17
N TYR A 136 -1.24 -7.16 -11.48
CA TYR A 136 -1.69 -7.52 -12.82
C TYR A 136 -3.07 -6.91 -13.16
N ALA A 137 -4.00 -6.92 -12.20
CA ALA A 137 -5.30 -6.26 -12.34
C ALA A 137 -5.13 -4.74 -12.56
N ASP A 138 -4.27 -4.10 -11.76
CA ASP A 138 -3.87 -2.71 -11.95
C ASP A 138 -3.17 -2.49 -13.29
N TYR A 139 -2.29 -3.40 -13.74
CA TYR A 139 -1.62 -3.27 -15.03
C TYR A 139 -2.60 -3.23 -16.20
N SER A 140 -3.61 -4.10 -16.15
CA SER A 140 -4.62 -4.21 -17.22
C SER A 140 -5.53 -2.98 -17.35
N SER A 141 -5.59 -2.13 -16.32
CA SER A 141 -6.54 -1.03 -16.17
C SER A 141 -5.88 0.33 -15.91
N SER A 142 -4.57 0.36 -15.66
CA SER A 142 -3.81 1.57 -15.37
C SER A 142 -3.50 2.39 -16.63
N PRO A 143 -3.50 3.73 -16.52
CA PRO A 143 -3.05 4.60 -17.60
C PRO A 143 -1.53 4.47 -17.79
N GLY A 144 -1.06 4.61 -19.03
CA GLY A 144 0.36 4.72 -19.31
C GLY A 144 0.66 4.64 -20.80
N THR A 145 1.65 5.41 -21.24
CA THR A 145 2.04 5.54 -22.66
C THR A 145 2.79 4.31 -23.18
N SER A 146 3.39 3.51 -22.29
CA SER A 146 4.09 2.26 -22.62
C SER A 146 3.78 1.13 -21.64
N PRO A 147 3.92 -0.15 -22.05
CA PRO A 147 3.74 -1.32 -21.17
C PRO A 147 4.61 -1.27 -19.91
N LEU A 148 5.86 -0.81 -20.03
CA LEU A 148 6.75 -0.70 -18.88
C LEU A 148 6.23 0.30 -17.85
N VAL A 149 5.75 1.47 -18.29
CA VAL A 149 5.22 2.51 -17.40
C VAL A 149 3.93 2.04 -16.72
N GLN A 150 3.04 1.35 -17.46
CA GLN A 150 1.83 0.75 -16.90
C GLN A 150 2.18 -0.28 -15.81
N PHE A 151 3.19 -1.13 -16.04
CA PHE A 151 3.63 -2.12 -15.08
C PHE A 151 4.21 -1.49 -13.81
N LEU A 152 5.03 -0.45 -13.95
CA LEU A 152 5.62 0.26 -12.81
C LEU A 152 4.56 0.99 -11.97
N ILE A 153 3.57 1.60 -12.60
CA ILE A 153 2.43 2.23 -11.91
C ILE A 153 1.64 1.18 -11.15
N ALA A 154 1.28 0.09 -11.82
CA ALA A 154 0.50 -0.99 -11.23
C ALA A 154 1.22 -1.67 -10.07
N LEU A 155 2.53 -1.90 -10.19
CA LEU A 155 3.35 -2.41 -9.11
C LEU A 155 3.40 -1.43 -7.92
N ALA A 156 3.51 -0.13 -8.18
CA ALA A 156 3.53 0.88 -7.12
C ALA A 156 2.19 0.95 -6.37
N VAL A 157 1.06 0.94 -7.10
CA VAL A 157 -0.29 0.95 -6.51
C VAL A 157 -0.53 -0.35 -5.72
N GLY A 158 -0.27 -1.51 -6.33
CA GLY A 158 -0.42 -2.81 -5.68
C GLY A 158 0.45 -2.97 -4.43
N MET A 159 1.71 -2.51 -4.46
CA MET A 159 2.57 -2.51 -3.27
C MET A 159 2.04 -1.59 -2.19
N MET A 160 1.62 -0.37 -2.54
CA MET A 160 1.12 0.59 -1.55
C MET A 160 -0.19 0.13 -0.93
N ALA A 161 -1.11 -0.44 -1.69
CA ALA A 161 -2.39 -0.91 -1.15
C ALA A 161 -2.23 -2.10 -0.18
N VAL A 162 -1.32 -3.03 -0.48
CA VAL A 162 -1.07 -4.22 0.36
C VAL A 162 -0.15 -3.90 1.55
N CYS A 163 0.95 -3.19 1.33
CA CYS A 163 1.99 -3.00 2.36
C CYS A 163 1.90 -1.65 3.07
N GLY A 164 1.26 -0.65 2.44
CA GLY A 164 1.24 0.73 2.93
C GLY A 164 0.56 0.86 4.29
N LEU A 165 -0.61 0.23 4.50
CA LEU A 165 -1.31 0.31 5.78
C LEU A 165 -0.50 -0.34 6.94
N PRO A 166 -0.04 -1.59 6.85
CA PRO A 166 0.84 -2.17 7.87
C PRO A 166 2.10 -1.36 8.15
N LEU A 167 2.77 -0.86 7.12
CA LEU A 167 3.98 -0.06 7.26
C LEU A 167 3.69 1.26 7.99
N SER A 168 2.60 1.93 7.62
CA SER A 168 2.20 3.21 8.22
C SER A 168 1.89 3.05 9.70
N ILE A 169 1.11 2.02 10.05
CA ILE A 169 0.77 1.70 11.44
C ILE A 169 2.04 1.40 12.23
N GLY A 170 2.92 0.52 11.72
CA GLY A 170 4.17 0.17 12.40
C GLY A 170 5.11 1.37 12.62
N LEU A 171 5.22 2.27 11.63
CA LEU A 171 6.01 3.50 11.76
C LEU A 171 5.44 4.47 12.79
N ILE A 172 4.11 4.61 12.84
CA ILE A 172 3.43 5.46 13.83
C ILE A 172 3.60 4.86 15.23
N GLU A 173 3.39 3.55 15.40
CA GLU A 173 3.58 2.85 16.67
C GLU A 173 5.01 2.99 17.19
N HIS A 174 6.02 2.80 16.35
CA HIS A 174 7.42 3.04 16.72
C HIS A 174 7.67 4.49 17.10
N GLY A 175 7.10 5.45 16.36
CA GLY A 175 7.16 6.88 16.69
C GLY A 175 6.54 7.22 18.05
N PHE A 176 5.51 6.48 18.49
CA PHE A 176 4.93 6.63 19.83
C PHE A 176 5.76 5.96 20.93
N GLN A 177 6.42 4.84 20.63
CA GLN A 177 7.23 4.10 21.62
C GLN A 177 8.57 4.80 21.93
N GLU A 178 9.09 5.60 21.00
CA GLU A 178 10.35 6.35 21.16
C GLU A 178 10.14 7.78 21.71
N LEU A 179 8.89 8.23 21.91
CA LEU A 179 8.51 9.50 22.55
C LEU A 179 8.62 9.43 24.07
#